data_AF-A0A3E5F3R8-F1
#
_entry.id   AF-A0A3E5F3R8-F1
#
_cell.length_a   1.000
_cell.length_b   1.000
_cell.length_c   1.000
_cell.angle_alpha   90.00
_cell.angle_beta   90.00
_cell.angle_gamma   90.00
#
_symmetry.space_group_name_H-M   'P 1'
#
loop_
_entity.id
_entity.type
_entity.pdbx_description
1 polymer ?
#
loop_
_entity_poly.entity_id
_entity_poly.type
_entity_poly.pdbx_seq_one_letter_code
_entity_poly.pdbx_strand_id
1 'polypeptide(L)'
;MARSTFRVLFYANGSKEKNGIVPIMGRVTINGTVAQFSCKRSISKTLWDAKGNRAKGKSVEARETNLALDNIKAQIIKHYQRISDREAYVTAEMVRNAYQGIGCEYETILGAFDKENAKFLKRVGKDRCMGSYRVMVRSRNYVAAFIKSFYKRNDMSMLELIPDFIKEFSVFLTTEQGLKNATVWLACMWVKTIVSRAHYNGLIPRNPFAQFRITPNVKEREYLTEGEIRQLIEHEFTDATLAFTRDLFVFACFTALSFADIRELTTDDIMDVNGEKWIISKRHKTGVPFQVKLLDIPLQIIGKYRPFQKDNSVFGEINYWSICKKLKNVIRECNINKQISFHVARHTFGTLALSKGMPIESVSRVLGHTNIKTTQIYAKITTQKLGNDLTAFGNQLNRTFGNIKVAGV
;
A
#
# COMPACT_ATOMS: atom_id res chain seq x y z
N MET A 1 32.42 21.58 -7.37
CA MET A 1 31.35 22.01 -6.44
C MET A 1 31.38 23.53 -6.35
N ALA A 2 30.32 24.22 -6.78
CA ALA A 2 30.23 25.66 -6.62
C ALA A 2 30.23 25.98 -5.10
N ARG A 3 31.13 26.86 -4.65
CA ARG A 3 31.21 27.29 -3.25
C ARG A 3 29.89 27.98 -2.88
N SER A 4 29.06 27.32 -2.07
CA SER A 4 27.85 27.94 -1.53
C SER A 4 28.25 29.12 -0.64
N THR A 5 27.80 30.33 -0.97
CA THR A 5 28.14 31.55 -0.21
C THR A 5 27.12 31.75 0.89
N PHE A 6 27.43 31.35 2.12
CA PHE A 6 26.57 31.55 3.30
C PHE A 6 27.08 32.70 4.16
N ARG A 7 26.23 33.69 4.45
CA ARG A 7 26.55 34.83 5.31
C ARG A 7 25.37 35.23 6.19
N VAL A 8 25.66 35.51 7.46
CA VAL A 8 24.70 36.11 8.42
C VAL A 8 25.22 37.49 8.81
N LEU A 9 24.35 38.49 8.71
CA LEU A 9 24.62 39.88 9.07
C LEU A 9 23.55 40.42 10.01
N PHE A 10 23.95 41.34 10.87
CA PHE A 10 23.05 42.11 11.73
C PHE A 10 23.18 43.58 11.39
N TYR A 11 22.08 44.32 11.42
CA TYR A 11 22.07 45.75 11.17
C TYR A 11 20.97 46.43 11.97
N ALA A 12 21.26 47.65 12.43
CA ALA A 12 20.26 48.53 13.01
C ALA A 12 19.39 49.12 11.89
N ASN A 13 18.07 48.96 12.00
CA ASN A 13 17.16 49.50 11.00
C ASN A 13 16.74 50.94 11.36
N GLY A 14 17.49 51.91 10.84
CA GLY A 14 17.24 53.34 11.04
C GLY A 14 15.89 53.83 10.51
N SER A 15 15.26 53.13 9.56
CA SER A 15 13.93 53.52 9.04
C SER A 15 12.80 53.30 10.06
N LYS A 16 13.08 52.61 11.17
CA LYS A 16 12.12 52.30 12.24
C LYS A 16 12.55 52.91 13.58
N GLU A 17 13.31 54.00 13.53
CA GLU A 17 13.78 54.73 14.71
C GLU A 17 12.61 55.33 15.50
N LYS A 18 12.64 55.16 16.83
CA LYS A 18 11.74 55.81 17.78
C LYS A 18 12.56 56.30 18.97
N ASN A 19 12.56 57.61 19.21
CA ASN A 19 13.28 58.23 20.34
C ASN A 19 14.77 57.83 20.43
N GLY A 20 15.48 57.79 19.29
CA GLY A 20 16.90 57.41 19.22
C GLY A 20 17.19 55.91 19.34
N ILE A 21 16.15 55.08 19.53
CA ILE A 21 16.23 53.63 19.62
C ILE A 21 15.82 53.02 18.27
N VAL A 22 16.62 52.08 17.78
CA VAL A 22 16.44 51.40 16.50
C VAL A 22 16.37 49.88 16.71
N PRO A 23 15.45 49.17 16.02
CA PRO A 23 15.40 47.72 16.09
C PRO A 23 16.59 47.09 15.35
N ILE A 24 17.13 46.01 15.90
CA ILE A 24 18.17 45.20 15.28
C ILE A 24 17.51 44.13 14.41
N MET A 25 17.90 44.12 13.14
CA MET A 25 17.46 43.17 12.14
C MET A 25 18.62 42.24 11.77
N GLY A 26 18.28 41.00 11.42
CA GLY A 26 19.20 40.03 10.86
C GLY A 26 18.93 39.79 9.39
N ARG A 27 19.98 39.41 8.66
CA ARG A 27 19.94 39.06 7.23
C ARG A 27 20.74 37.79 6.99
N VAL A 28 20.10 36.78 6.40
CA VAL A 28 20.75 35.58 5.86
C VAL A 28 20.92 35.77 4.36
N THR A 29 22.11 35.49 3.84
CA THR A 29 22.41 35.49 2.39
C THR A 29 22.96 34.13 1.99
N ILE A 30 22.36 33.51 0.96
CA ILE A 30 22.78 32.21 0.40
C ILE A 30 22.71 32.29 -1.11
N ASN A 31 23.86 32.15 -1.80
CA ASN A 31 23.94 32.10 -3.26
C ASN A 31 23.17 33.24 -3.96
N GLY A 32 23.33 34.46 -3.47
CA GLY A 32 22.65 35.66 -3.99
C GLY A 32 21.22 35.86 -3.48
N THR A 33 20.58 34.83 -2.89
CA THR A 33 19.27 34.98 -2.24
C THR A 33 19.39 35.59 -0.85
N VAL A 34 18.44 36.43 -0.46
CA VAL A 34 18.46 37.16 0.82
C VAL A 34 17.15 36.98 1.56
N ALA A 35 17.23 36.72 2.87
CA ALA A 35 16.08 36.67 3.76
C ALA A 35 16.36 37.49 5.04
N GLN A 36 15.46 38.42 5.37
CA GLN A 36 15.56 39.27 6.55
C GLN A 36 14.65 38.76 7.69
N PHE A 37 15.06 38.99 8.93
CA PHE A 37 14.31 38.61 10.13
C PHE A 37 14.57 39.61 11.27
N SER A 38 13.65 39.68 12.24
CA SER A 38 13.84 40.51 13.44
C SER A 38 14.65 39.74 14.50
N CYS A 39 15.62 40.41 15.12
CA CYS A 39 16.35 39.85 16.27
C CYS A 39 15.60 40.03 17.60
N LYS A 40 14.39 40.64 17.58
CA LYS A 40 13.59 40.97 18.78
C LYS A 40 14.38 41.77 19.84
N ARG A 41 15.31 42.59 19.38
CA ARG A 41 16.15 43.49 20.18
C ARG A 41 16.16 44.87 19.54
N SER A 42 16.35 45.88 20.36
CA SER A 42 16.56 47.26 19.93
C SER A 42 17.75 47.83 20.66
N ILE A 43 18.40 48.82 20.07
CA ILE A 43 19.57 49.48 20.65
C ILE A 43 19.53 50.97 20.31
N SER A 44 20.18 51.80 21.13
CA SER A 44 20.45 53.18 20.75
C SER A 44 21.25 53.23 19.44
N LYS A 45 20.82 54.09 18.50
CA LYS A 45 21.49 54.29 17.21
C LYS A 45 22.95 54.69 17.37
N THR A 46 23.27 55.46 18.42
CA THR A 46 24.63 55.90 18.70
C THR A 46 25.51 54.77 19.20
N LEU A 47 24.95 53.66 19.72
CA LEU A 47 25.67 52.50 20.25
C LEU A 47 25.86 51.37 19.23
N TRP A 48 25.33 51.49 18.01
CA TRP A 48 25.53 50.49 16.96
C TRP A 48 26.82 50.75 16.17
N ASP A 49 27.63 49.70 15.98
CA ASP A 49 28.74 49.70 15.02
C ASP A 49 28.34 48.94 13.75
N ALA A 50 28.11 49.70 12.68
CA ALA A 50 27.73 49.16 11.38
C ALA A 50 28.84 48.32 10.73
N LYS A 51 30.13 48.64 10.95
CA LYS A 51 31.23 47.85 10.39
C LYS A 51 31.42 46.54 11.15
N GLY A 52 31.33 46.60 12.48
CA GLY A 52 31.43 45.44 13.36
C GLY A 52 30.19 44.53 13.38
N ASN A 53 29.04 45.00 12.85
CA ASN A 53 27.74 44.33 12.95
C ASN A 53 27.34 43.99 14.40
N ARG A 54 27.64 44.89 15.34
CA ARG A 54 27.49 44.67 16.79
C ARG A 54 27.35 45.99 17.56
N ALA A 55 26.95 45.91 18.81
CA ALA A 55 26.97 47.04 19.73
C ALA A 55 28.42 47.43 20.10
N LYS A 56 28.73 48.72 20.10
CA LYS A 56 30.05 49.24 20.51
C LYS A 56 30.07 49.60 22.00
N GLY A 57 31.27 49.55 22.57
CA GLY A 57 31.51 49.86 23.99
C GLY A 57 31.48 48.64 24.91
N LYS A 58 31.57 48.89 26.21
CA LYS A 58 31.65 47.87 27.27
C LYS A 58 30.49 47.92 28.26
N SER A 59 29.42 48.66 27.95
CA SER A 59 28.22 48.73 28.81
C SER A 59 27.56 47.36 28.93
N VAL A 60 26.78 47.17 29.99
CA VAL A 60 26.00 45.94 30.22
C VAL A 60 25.06 45.69 29.03
N GLU A 61 24.35 46.73 28.58
CA GLU A 61 23.47 46.68 27.39
C GLU A 61 24.21 46.21 26.13
N ALA A 62 25.42 46.74 25.87
CA ALA A 62 26.21 46.35 24.69
C ALA A 62 26.66 44.88 24.78
N ARG A 63 27.08 44.41 25.96
CA ARG A 63 27.50 43.02 26.19
C ARG A 63 26.33 42.04 26.02
N GLU A 64 25.19 42.34 26.64
CA GLU A 64 23.99 41.50 26.53
C GLU A 64 23.45 41.44 25.11
N THR A 65 23.43 42.59 24.41
CA THR A 65 23.02 42.65 23.01
C THR A 65 23.94 41.79 22.14
N ASN A 66 25.25 41.93 22.30
CA ASN A 66 26.23 41.16 21.52
C ASN A 66 26.12 39.65 21.79
N LEU A 67 25.97 39.24 23.06
CA LEU A 67 25.76 37.84 23.42
C LEU A 67 24.49 37.27 22.77
N ALA A 68 23.40 38.03 22.77
CA ALA A 68 22.15 37.62 22.12
C ALA A 68 22.33 37.46 20.60
N LEU A 69 23.05 38.38 19.95
CA LEU A 69 23.33 38.31 18.51
C LEU A 69 24.23 37.11 18.17
N ASP A 70 25.24 36.83 18.99
CA ASP A 70 26.11 35.66 18.81
C ASP A 70 25.31 34.34 18.94
N ASN A 71 24.40 34.25 19.91
CA ASN A 71 23.50 33.10 20.06
C ASN A 71 22.57 32.93 18.85
N ILE A 72 21.98 34.01 18.35
CA ILE A 72 21.15 33.99 17.14
C ILE A 72 21.96 33.50 15.94
N LYS A 73 23.18 34.01 15.78
CA LYS A 73 24.08 33.61 14.70
C LYS A 73 24.41 32.12 14.76
N ALA A 74 24.72 31.61 15.95
CA ALA A 74 25.01 30.19 16.17
C ALA A 74 23.81 29.29 15.81
N GLN A 75 22.58 29.68 16.20
CA GLN A 75 21.38 28.93 15.83
C GLN A 75 21.14 28.89 14.32
N ILE A 76 21.30 30.03 13.64
CA ILE A 76 21.14 30.12 12.18
C ILE A 76 22.19 29.26 11.45
N ILE A 77 23.45 29.27 11.91
CA ILE A 77 24.50 28.40 11.38
C ILE A 77 24.10 26.92 11.53
N LYS A 78 23.60 26.52 12.70
CA LYS A 78 23.14 25.15 12.96
C LYS A 78 21.99 24.73 12.03
N HIS A 79 21.02 25.62 11.78
CA HIS A 79 19.94 25.35 10.84
C HIS A 79 20.45 25.23 9.39
N TYR A 80 21.36 26.11 8.97
CA TYR A 80 21.99 26.03 7.65
C TYR A 80 22.71 24.69 7.44
N GLN A 81 23.56 24.28 8.38
CA GLN A 81 24.28 23.01 8.31
C GLN A 81 23.31 21.83 8.17
N ARG A 82 22.30 21.76 9.06
CA ARG A 82 21.30 20.69 9.01
C ARG A 82 20.55 20.59 7.68
N ILE A 83 20.22 21.73 7.07
CA ILE A 83 19.53 21.76 5.76
C ILE A 83 20.51 21.40 4.64
N SER A 84 21.73 21.93 4.67
CA SER A 84 22.77 21.65 3.68
C SER A 84 23.22 20.19 3.65
N ASP A 85 23.20 19.50 4.79
CA ASP A 85 23.58 18.09 4.88
C ASP A 85 22.48 17.15 4.36
N ARG A 86 21.23 17.63 4.24
CA ARG A 86 20.05 16.81 3.94
C ARG A 86 19.45 17.09 2.57
N GLU A 87 19.43 18.35 2.15
CA GLU A 87 18.76 18.80 0.94
C GLU A 87 19.77 19.05 -0.19
N ALA A 88 19.35 18.79 -1.43
CA ALA A 88 20.19 19.03 -2.61
C ALA A 88 20.46 20.53 -2.86
N TYR A 89 19.68 21.43 -2.27
CA TYR A 89 19.84 22.89 -2.38
C TYR A 89 19.37 23.59 -1.09
N VAL A 90 19.94 24.76 -0.83
CA VAL A 90 19.62 25.58 0.36
C VAL A 90 19.36 27.02 -0.07
N THR A 91 18.29 27.63 0.42
CA THR A 91 17.97 29.05 0.20
C THR A 91 17.98 29.84 1.51
N ALA A 92 18.20 31.16 1.43
CA ALA A 92 18.18 32.02 2.61
C ALA A 92 16.81 31.97 3.32
N GLU A 93 15.72 31.81 2.56
CA GLU A 93 14.36 31.68 3.09
C GLU A 93 14.18 30.38 3.89
N MET A 94 14.68 29.24 3.41
CA MET A 94 14.60 27.97 4.14
C MET A 94 15.28 28.06 5.51
N VAL A 95 16.46 28.68 5.58
CA VAL A 95 17.20 28.85 6.84
C VAL A 95 16.49 29.83 7.77
N ARG A 96 15.98 30.96 7.25
CA ARG A 96 15.18 31.91 8.02
C ARG A 96 13.94 31.24 8.61
N ASN A 97 13.20 30.50 7.79
CA ASN A 97 11.98 29.80 8.17
C ASN A 97 12.25 28.77 9.28
N ALA A 98 13.30 27.96 9.12
CA ALA A 98 13.73 27.00 10.13
C ALA A 98 14.09 27.67 11.47
N TYR A 99 14.79 28.81 11.44
CA TYR A 99 15.13 29.59 12.64
C TYR A 99 13.89 30.22 13.31
N GLN A 100 12.96 30.77 12.53
CA GLN A 100 11.75 31.41 13.05
C GLN A 100 10.65 30.41 13.43
N GLY A 101 10.85 29.11 13.19
CA GLY A 101 9.82 28.08 13.35
C GLY A 101 8.69 28.17 12.32
N ILE A 102 8.84 29.00 11.28
CA ILE A 102 7.84 29.21 10.23
C ILE A 102 8.00 28.06 9.22
N GLY A 103 6.93 27.30 8.94
CA GLY A 103 7.02 26.12 8.07
C GLY A 103 7.62 24.87 8.75
N CYS A 104 7.92 24.96 10.04
CA CYS A 104 8.21 23.83 10.93
C CYS A 104 7.07 23.68 11.94
N GLU A 105 5.82 23.55 11.49
CA GLU A 105 4.91 22.74 12.30
C GLU A 105 5.50 21.34 12.25
N TYR A 106 5.99 20.83 13.39
CA TYR A 106 6.43 19.44 13.46
C TYR A 106 5.33 18.58 12.85
N GLU A 107 5.66 17.81 11.81
CA GLU A 107 4.65 17.06 11.10
C GLU A 107 3.99 16.10 12.10
N THR A 108 2.70 16.30 12.33
CA THR A 108 1.94 15.45 13.23
C THR A 108 1.60 14.16 12.51
N ILE A 109 1.33 13.10 13.28
CA ILE A 109 1.01 11.81 12.67
C ILE A 109 -0.26 11.89 11.82
N LEU A 110 -1.33 12.56 12.29
CA LEU A 110 -2.56 12.69 11.49
C LEU A 110 -2.38 13.64 10.31
N GLY A 111 -1.62 14.74 10.48
CA GLY A 111 -1.30 15.66 9.39
C GLY A 111 -0.56 14.98 8.24
N ALA A 112 0.44 14.14 8.53
CA ALA A 112 1.12 13.35 7.50
C ALA A 112 0.19 12.34 6.83
N PHE A 113 -0.69 11.70 7.60
CA PHE A 113 -1.70 10.79 7.06
C PHE A 113 -2.62 11.52 6.07
N ASP A 114 -3.09 12.72 6.42
CA ASP A 114 -4.01 13.50 5.59
C ASP A 114 -3.33 13.98 4.29
N LYS A 115 -2.09 14.44 4.39
CA LYS A 115 -1.26 14.80 3.23
C LYS A 115 -1.06 13.61 2.30
N GLU A 116 -0.79 12.44 2.85
CA GLU A 116 -0.59 11.23 2.04
C GLU A 116 -1.91 10.72 1.47
N ASN A 117 -3.01 10.77 2.22
CA ASN A 117 -4.35 10.42 1.74
C ASN A 117 -4.72 11.29 0.53
N ALA A 118 -4.48 12.61 0.61
CA ALA A 118 -4.74 13.53 -0.50
C ALA A 118 -3.91 13.19 -1.75
N LYS A 119 -2.62 12.84 -1.58
CA LYS A 119 -1.77 12.38 -2.70
C LYS A 119 -2.26 11.05 -3.29
N PHE A 120 -2.66 10.10 -2.43
CA PHE A 120 -3.16 8.81 -2.85
C PHE A 120 -4.48 8.95 -3.64
N LEU A 121 -5.38 9.83 -3.18
CA LEU A 121 -6.66 10.08 -3.82
C LEU A 121 -6.50 10.60 -5.26
N LYS A 122 -5.55 11.50 -5.51
CA LYS A 122 -5.24 12.03 -6.87
C LYS A 122 -4.83 10.95 -7.88
N ARG A 123 -4.45 9.77 -7.40
CA ARG A 123 -4.02 8.60 -8.20
C ARG A 123 -5.11 7.54 -8.35
N VAL A 124 -6.23 7.69 -7.65
CA VAL A 124 -7.36 6.77 -7.77
C VAL A 124 -7.93 6.83 -9.18
N GLY A 125 -8.18 5.66 -9.77
CA GLY A 125 -8.65 5.53 -11.16
C GLY A 125 -7.53 5.59 -12.21
N LYS A 126 -6.29 5.86 -11.80
CA LYS A 126 -5.10 5.75 -12.65
C LYS A 126 -4.34 4.49 -12.30
N ASP A 127 -3.51 4.55 -11.26
CA ASP A 127 -2.66 3.44 -10.81
C ASP A 127 -2.99 2.99 -9.38
N ARG A 128 -4.02 3.59 -8.76
CA ARG A 128 -4.55 3.20 -7.44
C ARG A 128 -6.05 2.93 -7.51
N CYS A 129 -6.53 2.08 -6.61
CA CYS A 129 -7.95 1.77 -6.51
C CYS A 129 -8.60 2.46 -5.30
N MET A 130 -9.89 2.79 -5.45
CA MET A 130 -10.67 3.46 -4.41
C MET A 130 -10.77 2.63 -3.12
N GLY A 131 -10.80 1.30 -3.25
CA GLY A 131 -10.80 0.40 -2.11
C GLY A 131 -9.58 0.57 -1.21
N SER A 132 -8.38 0.68 -1.79
CA SER A 132 -7.15 0.91 -1.02
C SER A 132 -7.14 2.25 -0.31
N TYR A 133 -7.64 3.31 -0.97
CA TYR A 133 -7.79 4.63 -0.34
C TYR A 133 -8.72 4.58 0.87
N ARG A 134 -9.87 3.90 0.76
CA ARG A 134 -10.82 3.74 1.88
C ARG A 134 -10.20 3.01 3.06
N VAL A 135 -9.35 2.01 2.81
CA VAL A 135 -8.62 1.31 3.89
C VAL A 135 -7.65 2.27 4.57
N MET A 136 -6.91 3.08 3.81
CA MET A 136 -5.96 4.05 4.34
C MET A 136 -6.63 5.14 5.20
N VAL A 137 -7.76 5.70 4.73
CA VAL A 137 -8.59 6.64 5.51
C VAL A 137 -9.10 6.00 6.80
N ARG A 138 -9.54 4.74 6.74
CA ARG A 138 -9.98 4.02 7.94
C ARG A 138 -8.84 3.85 8.94
N SER A 139 -7.63 3.52 8.48
CA SER A 139 -6.44 3.44 9.32
C SER A 139 -6.12 4.78 9.99
N ARG A 140 -6.20 5.89 9.25
CA ARG A 140 -6.07 7.25 9.79
C ARG A 140 -7.09 7.51 10.90
N ASN A 141 -8.35 7.14 10.69
CA ASN A 141 -9.40 7.33 11.68
C ASN A 141 -9.20 6.49 12.94
N TYR A 142 -8.68 5.26 12.81
CA TYR A 142 -8.30 4.46 13.96
C TYR A 142 -7.16 5.10 14.76
N VAL A 143 -6.15 5.66 14.09
CA VAL A 143 -5.07 6.39 14.78
C VAL A 143 -5.63 7.59 15.52
N ALA A 144 -6.53 8.35 14.91
CA ALA A 144 -7.17 9.50 15.56
C ALA A 144 -7.99 9.08 16.79
N ALA A 145 -8.76 7.99 16.68
CA ALA A 145 -9.52 7.43 17.79
C ALA A 145 -8.60 6.99 18.94
N PHE A 146 -7.50 6.30 18.62
CA PHE A 146 -6.50 5.86 19.59
C PHE A 146 -5.81 7.04 20.29
N ILE A 147 -5.40 8.08 19.55
CA ILE A 147 -4.79 9.28 20.13
C ILE A 147 -5.76 9.97 21.10
N LYS A 148 -7.03 10.07 20.69
CA LYS A 148 -8.07 10.68 21.52
C LYS A 148 -8.40 9.87 22.77
N SER A 149 -8.48 8.53 22.66
CA SER A 149 -8.82 7.67 23.80
C SER A 149 -7.66 7.53 24.78
N PHE A 150 -6.45 7.27 24.29
CA PHE A 150 -5.29 6.89 25.09
C PHE A 150 -4.48 8.10 25.57
N TYR A 151 -4.24 9.08 24.69
CA TYR A 151 -3.41 10.25 25.00
C TYR A 151 -4.21 11.51 25.34
N LYS A 152 -5.56 11.46 25.22
CA LYS A 152 -6.46 12.59 25.44
C LYS A 152 -6.10 13.85 24.64
N ARG A 153 -5.58 13.64 23.43
CA ARG A 153 -5.19 14.71 22.48
C ARG A 153 -5.95 14.54 21.16
N ASN A 154 -5.93 15.58 20.33
CA ASN A 154 -6.49 15.51 18.98
C ASN A 154 -5.48 15.00 17.94
N ASP A 155 -4.18 15.14 18.22
CA ASP A 155 -3.08 14.72 17.37
C ASP A 155 -1.79 14.60 18.20
N MET A 156 -0.71 14.10 17.60
CA MET A 156 0.61 13.96 18.22
C MET A 156 1.73 14.29 17.24
N SER A 157 2.80 14.93 17.74
CA SER A 157 4.02 15.16 16.95
C SER A 157 4.68 13.83 16.63
N MET A 158 5.17 13.68 15.38
CA MET A 158 5.93 12.47 15.03
C MET A 158 7.22 12.28 15.84
N LEU A 159 7.75 13.35 16.46
CA LEU A 159 8.93 13.26 17.32
C LEU A 159 8.64 12.57 18.67
N GLU A 160 7.37 12.58 19.10
CA GLU A 160 6.93 11.94 20.35
C GLU A 160 6.73 10.43 20.18
N LEU A 161 6.75 9.91 18.94
CA LEU A 161 6.48 8.50 18.67
C LEU A 161 7.62 7.62 19.17
N ILE A 162 7.27 6.68 20.04
CA ILE A 162 8.14 5.62 20.56
C ILE A 162 7.64 4.25 20.09
N PRO A 163 8.46 3.18 20.14
CA PRO A 163 8.06 1.86 19.67
C PRO A 163 6.75 1.33 20.28
N ASP A 164 6.43 1.71 21.52
CA ASP A 164 5.23 1.25 22.20
C ASP A 164 3.94 1.85 21.61
N PHE A 165 3.99 3.00 20.94
CA PHE A 165 2.82 3.60 20.29
C PHE A 165 2.13 2.61 19.34
N ILE A 166 2.90 1.94 18.48
CA ILE A 166 2.32 1.00 17.49
C ILE A 166 1.91 -0.33 18.12
N LYS A 167 2.55 -0.73 19.23
CA LYS A 167 2.16 -1.92 20.00
C LYS A 167 0.82 -1.68 20.68
N GLU A 168 0.70 -0.61 21.44
CA GLU A 168 -0.54 -0.21 22.13
C GLU A 168 -1.66 0.08 21.12
N PHE A 169 -1.34 0.69 19.98
CA PHE A 169 -2.29 0.85 18.88
C PHE A 169 -2.84 -0.50 18.40
N SER A 170 -1.99 -1.52 18.24
CA SER A 170 -2.43 -2.86 17.83
C SER A 170 -3.29 -3.56 18.88
N VAL A 171 -3.01 -3.31 20.17
CA VAL A 171 -3.83 -3.78 21.30
C VAL A 171 -5.19 -3.10 21.26
N PHE A 172 -5.24 -1.77 21.21
CA PHE A 172 -6.46 -0.96 21.07
C PHE A 172 -7.35 -1.43 19.91
N LEU A 173 -6.76 -1.67 18.73
CA LEU A 173 -7.51 -2.16 17.59
C LEU A 173 -8.14 -3.55 17.82
N THR A 174 -7.50 -4.38 18.64
CA THR A 174 -7.97 -5.74 18.93
C THR A 174 -9.00 -5.74 20.06
N THR A 175 -8.72 -5.04 21.17
CA THR A 175 -9.51 -5.09 22.41
C THR A 175 -10.67 -4.11 22.40
N GLU A 176 -10.44 -2.86 21.99
CA GLU A 176 -11.46 -1.81 22.04
C GLU A 176 -12.24 -1.69 20.74
N GLN A 177 -11.60 -1.88 19.59
CA GLN A 177 -12.27 -1.85 18.28
C GLN A 177 -12.78 -3.22 17.81
N GLY A 178 -12.45 -4.30 18.54
CA GLY A 178 -12.90 -5.67 18.22
C GLY A 178 -12.47 -6.17 16.84
N LEU A 179 -11.37 -5.64 16.29
CA LEU A 179 -10.97 -5.95 14.92
C LEU A 179 -10.24 -7.29 14.83
N LYS A 180 -10.51 -8.02 13.74
CA LYS A 180 -9.78 -9.24 13.40
C LYS A 180 -8.33 -8.90 13.01
N ASN A 181 -7.41 -9.81 13.34
CA ASN A 181 -5.97 -9.65 13.13
C ASN A 181 -5.56 -9.17 11.71
N ALA A 182 -6.21 -9.64 10.64
CA ALA A 182 -5.90 -9.17 9.28
C ALA A 182 -6.19 -7.66 9.07
N THR A 183 -7.24 -7.15 9.71
CA THR A 183 -7.58 -5.71 9.67
C THR A 183 -6.63 -4.91 10.54
N VAL A 184 -6.27 -5.44 11.72
CA VAL A 184 -5.25 -4.84 12.61
C VAL A 184 -3.92 -4.71 11.85
N TRP A 185 -3.49 -5.79 11.20
CA TRP A 185 -2.30 -5.81 10.36
C TRP A 185 -2.32 -4.72 9.29
N LEU A 186 -3.42 -4.62 8.52
CA LEU A 186 -3.56 -3.58 7.48
C LEU A 186 -3.45 -2.17 8.07
N ALA A 187 -4.10 -1.92 9.21
CA ALA A 187 -4.04 -0.62 9.87
C ALA A 187 -2.62 -0.27 10.35
N CYS A 188 -1.95 -1.19 11.03
CA CYS A 188 -0.56 -1.00 11.45
C CYS A 188 0.39 -0.80 10.27
N MET A 189 0.18 -1.50 9.14
CA MET A 189 1.02 -1.34 7.94
C MET A 189 0.92 0.07 7.34
N TRP A 190 -0.28 0.68 7.34
CA TRP A 190 -0.42 2.07 6.91
C TRP A 190 0.29 3.03 7.85
N VAL A 191 0.18 2.83 9.17
CA VAL A 191 0.92 3.62 10.17
C VAL A 191 2.43 3.52 9.96
N LYS A 192 2.96 2.30 9.80
CA LYS A 192 4.37 2.08 9.47
C LYS A 192 4.76 2.80 8.19
N THR A 193 3.92 2.79 7.16
CA THR A 193 4.21 3.42 5.87
C THR A 193 4.36 4.94 6.02
N ILE A 194 3.43 5.57 6.75
CA ILE A 194 3.47 7.02 7.02
C ILE A 194 4.73 7.42 7.79
N VAL A 195 5.01 6.73 8.90
CA VAL A 195 6.18 7.05 9.75
C VAL A 195 7.50 6.72 9.05
N SER A 196 7.57 5.63 8.30
CA SER A 196 8.75 5.31 7.48
C SER A 196 9.02 6.39 6.43
N ARG A 197 7.98 6.89 5.76
CA ARG A 197 8.14 7.98 4.79
C ARG A 197 8.61 9.27 5.43
N ALA A 198 8.07 9.62 6.59
CA ALA A 198 8.55 10.78 7.33
C ALA A 198 10.03 10.65 7.68
N HIS A 199 10.48 9.45 8.08
CA HIS A 199 11.88 9.19 8.35
C HIS A 199 12.77 9.30 7.11
N TYR A 200 12.40 8.63 6.00
CA TYR A 200 13.20 8.65 4.77
C TYR A 200 13.24 10.02 4.09
N ASN A 201 12.22 10.85 4.31
CA ASN A 201 12.20 12.25 3.85
C ASN A 201 12.89 13.20 4.85
N GLY A 202 13.57 12.70 5.88
CA GLY A 202 14.33 13.51 6.83
C GLY A 202 13.49 14.30 7.85
N LEU A 203 12.17 14.14 7.85
CA LEU A 203 11.24 14.87 8.72
C LEU A 203 11.37 14.43 10.19
N ILE A 204 11.67 13.15 10.41
CA ILE A 204 12.02 12.60 11.72
C ILE A 204 13.39 11.91 11.72
N PRO A 205 14.15 12.01 12.82
CA PRO A 205 15.53 11.49 12.87
C PRO A 205 15.60 9.96 12.88
N ARG A 206 14.56 9.28 13.39
CA ARG A 206 14.50 7.81 13.52
C ARG A 206 13.11 7.30 13.17
N ASN A 207 13.04 6.06 12.67
CA ASN A 207 11.77 5.33 12.54
C ASN A 207 11.52 4.46 13.78
N PRO A 208 10.62 4.85 14.70
CA PRO A 208 10.37 4.09 15.93
C PRO A 208 9.70 2.73 15.68
N PHE A 209 9.16 2.49 14.48
CA PHE A 209 8.39 1.27 14.17
C PHE A 209 9.16 0.28 13.30
N ALA A 210 10.45 0.50 13.05
CA ALA A 210 11.26 -0.33 12.17
C ALA A 210 11.21 -1.82 12.56
N GLN A 211 11.34 -2.12 13.86
CA GLN A 211 11.36 -3.48 14.40
C GLN A 211 9.96 -4.07 14.67
N PHE A 212 8.89 -3.28 14.59
CA PHE A 212 7.54 -3.78 14.87
C PHE A 212 7.12 -4.80 13.81
N ARG A 213 6.71 -6.00 14.24
CA ARG A 213 6.22 -7.06 13.37
C ARG A 213 4.83 -7.49 13.82
N ILE A 214 3.92 -7.57 12.86
CA ILE A 214 2.64 -8.24 13.01
C ILE A 214 2.48 -9.11 11.78
N THR A 215 2.11 -10.37 11.98
CA THR A 215 1.86 -11.32 10.91
C THR A 215 0.35 -11.47 10.77
N PRO A 216 -0.21 -11.36 9.56
CA PRO A 216 -1.63 -11.60 9.37
C PRO A 216 -1.91 -13.09 9.59
N ASN A 217 -2.96 -13.41 10.33
CA ASN A 217 -3.44 -14.79 10.46
C ASN A 217 -3.83 -15.29 9.06
N VAL A 218 -3.12 -16.30 8.58
CA VAL A 218 -3.45 -16.97 7.32
C VAL A 218 -4.60 -17.92 7.61
N LYS A 219 -5.80 -17.58 7.15
CA LYS A 219 -6.90 -18.54 7.12
C LYS A 219 -6.67 -19.50 5.96
N GLU A 220 -6.86 -20.80 6.21
CA GLU A 220 -7.04 -21.74 5.11
C GLU A 220 -8.22 -21.28 4.25
N ARG A 221 -7.99 -21.21 2.93
CA ARG A 221 -9.01 -20.80 1.99
C ARG A 221 -9.80 -22.02 1.56
N GLU A 222 -11.12 -21.89 1.62
CA GLU A 222 -12.02 -22.93 1.11
C GLU A 222 -11.90 -23.05 -0.41
N TYR A 223 -12.13 -24.26 -0.90
CA TYR A 223 -12.24 -24.63 -2.31
C TYR A 223 -13.27 -25.75 -2.45
N LEU A 224 -13.79 -25.94 -3.66
CA LEU A 224 -14.70 -27.04 -3.95
C LEU A 224 -13.95 -28.31 -4.37
N THR A 225 -14.43 -29.45 -3.89
CA THR A 225 -13.98 -30.77 -4.34
C THR A 225 -14.59 -31.09 -5.71
N GLU A 226 -14.05 -32.10 -6.40
CA GLU A 226 -14.61 -32.57 -7.67
C GLU A 226 -16.07 -33.01 -7.53
N GLY A 227 -16.43 -33.64 -6.42
CA GLY A 227 -17.81 -34.04 -6.13
C GLY A 227 -18.75 -32.85 -5.97
N GLU A 228 -18.33 -31.81 -5.25
CA GLU A 228 -19.13 -30.59 -5.08
C GLU A 228 -19.29 -29.81 -6.38
N ILE A 229 -18.26 -29.79 -7.24
CA ILE A 229 -18.37 -29.17 -8.58
C ILE A 229 -19.34 -29.97 -9.46
N ARG A 230 -19.24 -31.30 -9.44
CA ARG A 230 -20.18 -32.16 -10.16
C ARG A 230 -21.61 -31.89 -9.71
N GLN A 231 -21.83 -31.82 -8.40
CA GLN A 231 -23.14 -31.50 -7.83
C GLN A 231 -23.67 -30.14 -8.32
N LEU A 232 -22.83 -29.11 -8.41
CA LEU A 232 -23.23 -27.82 -8.99
C LEU A 232 -23.62 -27.92 -10.47
N ILE A 233 -22.84 -28.66 -11.26
CA ILE A 233 -23.07 -28.83 -12.71
C ILE A 233 -24.38 -29.58 -12.96
N GLU A 234 -24.61 -30.67 -12.25
CA GLU A 234 -25.74 -31.58 -12.45
C GLU A 234 -27.05 -31.05 -11.84
N HIS A 235 -27.00 -30.14 -10.88
CA HIS A 235 -28.21 -29.64 -10.23
C HIS A 235 -29.06 -28.77 -11.18
N GLU A 236 -30.33 -29.11 -11.30
CA GLU A 236 -31.30 -28.33 -12.07
C GLU A 236 -31.98 -27.28 -11.19
N PHE A 237 -31.80 -26.00 -11.54
CA PHE A 237 -32.45 -24.90 -10.85
C PHE A 237 -33.73 -24.50 -11.58
N THR A 238 -34.82 -24.36 -10.84
CA THR A 238 -36.08 -23.82 -11.36
C THR A 238 -35.98 -22.32 -11.67
N ASP A 239 -35.20 -21.57 -10.87
CA ASP A 239 -34.91 -20.15 -11.10
C ASP A 239 -33.76 -19.99 -12.11
N ALA A 240 -34.08 -19.44 -13.29
CA ALA A 240 -33.12 -19.19 -14.36
C ALA A 240 -31.94 -18.29 -13.93
N THR A 241 -32.15 -17.39 -12.97
CA THR A 241 -31.10 -16.51 -12.44
C THR A 241 -30.15 -17.24 -11.48
N LEU A 242 -30.63 -18.26 -10.76
CA LEU A 242 -29.78 -19.16 -9.99
C LEU A 242 -28.99 -20.08 -10.92
N ALA A 243 -29.64 -20.63 -11.95
CA ALA A 243 -28.97 -21.41 -13.00
C ALA A 243 -27.82 -20.62 -13.65
N PHE A 244 -28.07 -19.37 -14.02
CA PHE A 244 -27.04 -18.47 -14.57
C PHE A 244 -25.91 -18.18 -13.57
N THR A 245 -26.26 -17.95 -12.30
CA THR A 245 -25.26 -17.73 -11.24
C THR A 245 -24.36 -18.96 -11.06
N ARG A 246 -24.94 -20.16 -11.06
CA ARG A 246 -24.21 -21.43 -11.04
C ARG A 246 -23.30 -21.56 -12.26
N ASP A 247 -23.82 -21.28 -13.46
CA ASP A 247 -23.04 -21.39 -14.71
C ASP A 247 -21.84 -20.43 -14.73
N LEU A 248 -22.01 -19.17 -14.31
CA LEU A 248 -20.89 -18.23 -14.18
C LEU A 248 -19.84 -18.68 -13.16
N PHE A 249 -20.29 -19.25 -12.04
CA PHE A 249 -19.38 -19.75 -11.01
C PHE A 249 -18.62 -20.98 -11.47
N VAL A 250 -19.29 -21.93 -12.13
CA VAL A 250 -18.66 -23.10 -12.77
C VAL A 250 -17.68 -22.64 -13.86
N PHE A 251 -18.06 -21.71 -14.72
CA PHE A 251 -17.16 -21.14 -15.72
C PHE A 251 -15.88 -20.60 -15.08
N ALA A 252 -15.98 -19.89 -13.96
CA ALA A 252 -14.83 -19.41 -13.20
C ALA A 252 -13.99 -20.55 -12.59
N CYS A 253 -14.61 -21.66 -12.15
CA CYS A 253 -13.92 -22.83 -11.61
C CYS A 253 -13.05 -23.56 -12.67
N PHE A 254 -13.41 -23.45 -13.95
CA PHE A 254 -12.70 -24.12 -15.04
C PHE A 254 -11.72 -23.20 -15.79
N THR A 255 -11.93 -21.88 -15.72
CA THR A 255 -11.09 -20.91 -16.43
C THR A 255 -10.18 -20.09 -15.51
N ALA A 256 -10.39 -20.23 -14.20
CA ALA A 256 -9.73 -19.45 -13.17
C ALA A 256 -9.98 -17.93 -13.24
N LEU A 257 -10.87 -17.42 -14.10
CA LEU A 257 -11.11 -15.98 -14.22
C LEU A 257 -11.71 -15.38 -12.94
N SER A 258 -11.36 -14.13 -12.64
CA SER A 258 -12.03 -13.38 -11.58
C SER A 258 -13.37 -12.85 -12.09
N PHE A 259 -14.28 -12.48 -11.19
CA PHE A 259 -15.56 -11.88 -11.60
C PHE A 259 -15.38 -10.65 -12.51
N ALA A 260 -14.39 -9.80 -12.20
CA ALA A 260 -14.09 -8.62 -13.01
C ALA A 260 -13.65 -9.02 -14.42
N ASP A 261 -12.77 -10.02 -14.54
CA ASP A 261 -12.34 -10.52 -15.85
C ASP A 261 -13.51 -11.16 -16.63
N ILE A 262 -14.44 -11.86 -15.97
CA ILE A 262 -15.63 -12.44 -16.63
C ILE A 262 -16.58 -11.35 -17.11
N ARG A 263 -16.80 -10.31 -16.31
CA ARG A 263 -17.66 -9.19 -16.67
C ARG A 263 -17.13 -8.41 -17.87
N GLU A 264 -15.81 -8.31 -17.99
CA GLU A 264 -15.11 -7.60 -19.06
C GLU A 264 -14.79 -8.50 -20.26
N LEU A 265 -15.10 -9.80 -20.19
CA LEU A 265 -14.82 -10.77 -21.25
C LEU A 265 -15.70 -10.52 -22.46
N THR A 266 -15.06 -10.33 -23.61
CA THR A 266 -15.72 -10.14 -24.90
C THR A 266 -15.58 -11.36 -25.80
N THR A 267 -16.42 -11.45 -26.83
CA THR A 267 -16.31 -12.47 -27.87
C THR A 267 -15.00 -12.37 -28.64
N ASP A 268 -14.43 -11.16 -28.74
CA ASP A 268 -13.15 -10.90 -29.43
C ASP A 268 -11.94 -11.44 -28.63
N ASP A 269 -12.08 -11.58 -27.31
CA ASP A 269 -11.07 -12.23 -26.47
C ASP A 269 -11.02 -13.76 -26.69
N ILE A 270 -12.01 -14.34 -27.38
CA ILE A 270 -12.11 -15.79 -27.65
C ILE A 270 -11.55 -16.09 -29.04
N MET A 271 -10.30 -16.54 -29.08
CA MET A 271 -9.55 -16.82 -30.31
C MET A 271 -9.44 -18.31 -30.59
N ASP A 272 -9.36 -18.67 -31.88
CA ASP A 272 -9.04 -20.01 -32.32
C ASP A 272 -7.52 -20.15 -32.49
N VAL A 273 -6.91 -21.10 -31.78
CA VAL A 273 -5.48 -21.37 -31.83
C VAL A 273 -5.30 -22.87 -32.05
N ASN A 274 -4.83 -23.24 -33.23
CA ASN A 274 -4.62 -24.63 -33.64
C ASN A 274 -5.90 -25.50 -33.56
N GLY A 275 -7.06 -24.94 -33.89
CA GLY A 275 -8.35 -25.65 -33.84
C GLY A 275 -8.98 -25.72 -32.45
N GLU A 276 -8.40 -25.04 -31.46
CA GLU A 276 -8.90 -24.99 -30.10
C GLU A 276 -9.25 -23.55 -29.71
N LYS A 277 -10.31 -23.36 -28.92
CA LYS A 277 -10.70 -22.04 -28.43
C LYS A 277 -9.92 -21.64 -27.18
N TRP A 278 -9.40 -20.42 -27.17
CA TRP A 278 -8.65 -19.84 -26.05
C TRP A 278 -9.21 -18.47 -25.70
N ILE A 279 -9.26 -18.16 -24.40
CA ILE A 279 -9.39 -16.79 -23.92
C ILE A 279 -7.99 -16.18 -23.89
N ILE A 280 -7.79 -15.08 -24.60
CA ILE A 280 -6.54 -14.31 -24.61
C ILE A 280 -6.88 -12.86 -24.28
N SER A 281 -6.52 -12.43 -23.07
CA SER A 281 -6.86 -11.07 -22.60
C SER A 281 -5.88 -10.57 -21.53
N LYS A 282 -6.19 -9.44 -20.89
CA LYS A 282 -5.39 -8.85 -19.80
C LYS A 282 -6.19 -8.84 -18.50
N ARG A 283 -5.52 -9.14 -17.37
CA ARG A 283 -6.16 -9.12 -16.04
C ARG A 283 -6.60 -7.70 -15.67
N HIS A 284 -7.84 -7.54 -15.22
CA HIS A 284 -8.39 -6.23 -14.82
C HIS A 284 -7.50 -5.47 -13.81
N LYS A 285 -7.03 -6.17 -12.76
CA LYS A 285 -6.30 -5.51 -11.65
C LYS A 285 -4.85 -5.14 -11.98
N THR A 286 -4.16 -5.96 -12.74
CA THR A 286 -2.70 -5.88 -12.91
C THR A 286 -2.27 -5.57 -14.34
N GLY A 287 -3.18 -5.68 -15.32
CA GLY A 287 -2.86 -5.56 -16.73
C GLY A 287 -2.01 -6.71 -17.30
N VAL A 288 -1.69 -7.72 -16.47
CA VAL A 288 -0.86 -8.86 -16.88
C VAL A 288 -1.63 -9.68 -17.93
N PRO A 289 -1.05 -9.93 -19.12
CA PRO A 289 -1.64 -10.80 -20.12
C PRO A 289 -1.85 -12.22 -19.57
N PHE A 290 -2.96 -12.85 -19.92
CA PHE A 290 -3.23 -14.23 -19.58
C PHE A 290 -3.86 -14.95 -20.77
N GLN A 291 -3.65 -16.27 -20.80
CA GLN A 291 -4.24 -17.15 -21.81
C GLN A 291 -4.80 -18.39 -21.12
N VAL A 292 -6.04 -18.76 -21.45
CA VAL A 292 -6.71 -19.94 -20.88
C VAL A 292 -7.41 -20.69 -22.00
N LYS A 293 -7.06 -21.96 -22.17
CA LYS A 293 -7.77 -22.85 -23.08
C LYS A 293 -9.20 -23.09 -22.56
N LEU A 294 -10.19 -22.95 -23.43
CA LEU A 294 -11.57 -23.25 -23.12
C LEU A 294 -11.80 -24.77 -23.25
N LEU A 295 -12.07 -25.40 -22.11
CA LEU A 295 -12.48 -26.80 -22.03
C LEU A 295 -13.98 -26.95 -22.36
N ASP A 296 -14.45 -28.18 -22.49
CA ASP A 296 -15.81 -28.50 -22.91
C ASP A 296 -16.90 -27.82 -22.08
N ILE A 297 -16.79 -27.85 -20.74
CA ILE A 297 -17.78 -27.23 -19.84
C ILE A 297 -17.89 -25.71 -20.04
N PRO A 298 -16.79 -24.92 -20.00
CA PRO A 298 -16.82 -23.52 -20.40
C PRO A 298 -17.42 -23.25 -21.78
N LEU A 299 -17.12 -24.09 -22.78
CA LEU A 299 -17.67 -23.94 -24.14
C LEU A 299 -19.19 -24.15 -24.18
N GLN A 300 -19.69 -25.17 -23.47
CA GLN A 300 -21.14 -25.42 -23.35
C GLN A 300 -21.84 -24.23 -22.68
N ILE A 301 -21.25 -23.68 -21.61
CA ILE A 301 -21.79 -22.50 -20.91
C ILE A 301 -21.83 -21.28 -21.85
N ILE A 302 -20.75 -20.99 -22.58
CA ILE A 302 -20.72 -19.90 -23.56
C ILE A 302 -21.79 -20.12 -24.64
N GLY A 303 -21.92 -21.35 -25.15
CA GLY A 303 -22.92 -21.72 -26.15
C GLY A 303 -24.35 -21.47 -25.66
N LYS A 304 -24.66 -21.91 -24.43
CA LYS A 304 -25.96 -21.71 -23.77
C LYS A 304 -26.36 -20.24 -23.66
N TYR A 305 -25.39 -19.36 -23.39
CA TYR A 305 -25.64 -17.93 -23.19
C TYR A 305 -25.43 -17.06 -24.43
N ARG A 306 -25.06 -17.65 -25.58
CA ARG A 306 -24.88 -16.92 -26.85
C ARG A 306 -26.09 -16.05 -27.24
N PRO A 307 -27.36 -16.49 -27.12
CA PRO A 307 -28.51 -15.66 -27.47
C PRO A 307 -28.71 -14.43 -26.57
N PHE A 308 -28.04 -14.37 -25.42
CA PHE A 308 -28.16 -13.28 -24.44
C PHE A 308 -26.96 -12.34 -24.44
N GLN A 309 -26.05 -12.51 -25.40
CA GLN A 309 -24.89 -11.64 -25.57
C GLN A 309 -25.33 -10.24 -26.01
N LYS A 310 -24.67 -9.21 -25.46
CA LYS A 310 -24.95 -7.81 -25.75
C LYS A 310 -23.62 -7.04 -25.79
N ASP A 311 -23.45 -6.16 -26.76
CA ASP A 311 -22.27 -5.28 -26.91
C ASP A 311 -20.94 -6.06 -26.86
N ASN A 312 -20.85 -7.17 -27.60
CA ASN A 312 -19.73 -8.13 -27.63
C ASN A 312 -19.40 -8.81 -26.28
N SER A 313 -20.13 -8.54 -25.19
CA SER A 313 -19.92 -9.21 -23.91
C SER A 313 -20.39 -10.67 -23.97
N VAL A 314 -19.55 -11.60 -23.51
CA VAL A 314 -19.84 -13.05 -23.54
C VAL A 314 -21.04 -13.43 -22.68
N PHE A 315 -21.28 -12.69 -21.58
CA PHE A 315 -22.34 -12.97 -20.61
C PHE A 315 -23.28 -11.77 -20.38
N GLY A 316 -23.17 -10.72 -21.18
CA GLY A 316 -23.95 -9.49 -21.03
C GLY A 316 -23.68 -8.73 -19.73
N GLU A 317 -24.64 -7.89 -19.33
CA GLU A 317 -24.52 -7.05 -18.14
C GLU A 317 -24.68 -7.86 -16.84
N ILE A 318 -23.55 -8.14 -16.17
CA ILE A 318 -23.53 -8.86 -14.89
C ILE A 318 -23.16 -7.97 -13.70
N ASN A 319 -23.94 -8.06 -12.61
CA ASN A 319 -23.71 -7.32 -11.38
C ASN A 319 -23.12 -8.19 -10.27
N TYR A 320 -21.93 -7.81 -9.76
CA TYR A 320 -21.20 -8.57 -8.74
C TYR A 320 -22.02 -8.89 -7.49
N TRP A 321 -22.75 -7.90 -6.95
CA TRP A 321 -23.50 -8.06 -5.71
C TRP A 321 -24.72 -8.95 -5.89
N SER A 322 -25.42 -8.82 -7.01
CA SER A 322 -26.52 -9.73 -7.34
C SER A 322 -26.04 -11.17 -7.46
N ILE A 323 -24.94 -11.41 -8.19
CA ILE A 323 -24.37 -12.74 -8.38
C ILE A 323 -23.91 -13.31 -7.04
N CYS A 324 -23.20 -12.54 -6.21
CA CYS A 324 -22.75 -13.02 -4.90
C CYS A 324 -23.90 -13.33 -3.94
N LYS A 325 -25.01 -12.57 -4.00
CA LYS A 325 -26.20 -12.85 -3.19
C LYS A 325 -26.85 -14.17 -3.62
N LYS A 326 -27.05 -14.35 -4.94
CA LYS A 326 -27.64 -15.55 -5.54
C LYS A 326 -26.76 -16.79 -5.35
N LEU A 327 -25.44 -16.63 -5.39
CA LEU A 327 -24.48 -17.72 -5.19
C LEU A 327 -24.67 -18.39 -3.82
N LYS A 328 -25.03 -17.63 -2.78
CA LYS A 328 -25.35 -18.22 -1.46
C LYS A 328 -26.56 -19.15 -1.50
N ASN A 329 -27.55 -18.86 -2.36
CA ASN A 329 -28.72 -19.71 -2.53
C ASN A 329 -28.36 -20.95 -3.34
N VAL A 330 -27.64 -20.78 -4.46
CA VAL A 330 -27.09 -21.89 -5.27
C VAL A 330 -26.34 -22.91 -4.39
N ILE A 331 -25.43 -22.43 -3.54
CA ILE A 331 -24.62 -23.29 -2.67
C ILE A 331 -25.47 -24.00 -1.61
N ARG A 332 -26.51 -23.34 -1.10
CA ARG A 332 -27.44 -23.93 -0.12
C ARG A 332 -28.31 -25.01 -0.77
N GLU A 333 -28.86 -24.75 -1.95
CA GLU A 333 -29.73 -25.69 -2.69
C GLU A 333 -28.94 -26.92 -3.16
N CYS A 334 -27.66 -26.76 -3.48
CA CYS A 334 -26.75 -27.88 -3.74
C CYS A 334 -26.22 -28.55 -2.46
N ASN A 335 -26.73 -28.25 -1.26
CA ASN A 335 -26.29 -28.87 0.00
C ASN A 335 -24.76 -28.79 0.27
N ILE A 336 -24.10 -27.72 -0.19
CA ILE A 336 -22.67 -27.50 0.03
C ILE A 336 -22.47 -26.71 1.33
N ASN A 337 -21.96 -27.38 2.36
CA ASN A 337 -21.76 -26.81 3.70
C ASN A 337 -20.45 -25.99 3.83
N LYS A 338 -20.25 -25.02 2.93
CA LYS A 338 -19.06 -24.14 2.88
C LYS A 338 -19.44 -22.67 2.68
N GLN A 339 -18.63 -21.75 3.19
CA GLN A 339 -18.82 -20.31 3.01
C GLN A 339 -18.18 -19.84 1.69
N ILE A 340 -18.89 -20.11 0.60
CA ILE A 340 -18.39 -19.84 -0.75
C ILE A 340 -18.62 -18.38 -1.15
N SER A 341 -17.52 -17.70 -1.52
CA SER A 341 -17.55 -16.44 -2.26
C SER A 341 -17.19 -16.69 -3.72
N PHE A 342 -17.49 -15.75 -4.63
CA PHE A 342 -17.17 -15.94 -6.04
C PHE A 342 -15.66 -16.18 -6.29
N HIS A 343 -14.77 -15.60 -5.46
CA HIS A 343 -13.33 -15.81 -5.59
C HIS A 343 -12.90 -17.25 -5.28
N VAL A 344 -13.72 -18.02 -4.56
CA VAL A 344 -13.46 -19.43 -4.30
C VAL A 344 -13.39 -20.23 -5.60
N ALA A 345 -14.09 -19.84 -6.66
CA ALA A 345 -13.98 -20.51 -7.96
C ALA A 345 -12.53 -20.55 -8.48
N ARG A 346 -11.80 -19.43 -8.33
CA ARG A 346 -10.38 -19.37 -8.70
C ARG A 346 -9.49 -20.22 -7.77
N HIS A 347 -9.89 -20.36 -6.50
CA HIS A 347 -9.24 -21.29 -5.57
C HIS A 347 -9.45 -22.75 -5.94
N THR A 348 -10.69 -23.08 -6.28
CA THR A 348 -11.07 -24.38 -6.80
C THR A 348 -10.22 -24.74 -8.03
N PHE A 349 -10.12 -23.85 -9.02
CA PHE A 349 -9.25 -24.09 -10.19
C PHE A 349 -7.79 -24.37 -9.78
N GLY A 350 -7.19 -23.47 -8.99
CA GLY A 350 -5.78 -23.58 -8.62
C GLY A 350 -5.45 -24.86 -7.86
N THR A 351 -6.30 -25.24 -6.90
CA THR A 351 -6.13 -26.47 -6.13
C THR A 351 -6.33 -27.71 -7.01
N LEU A 352 -7.37 -27.73 -7.86
CA LEU A 352 -7.64 -28.88 -8.72
C LEU A 352 -6.57 -29.06 -9.81
N ALA A 353 -6.13 -27.98 -10.44
CA ALA A 353 -5.08 -28.05 -11.44
C ALA A 353 -3.79 -28.65 -10.85
N LEU A 354 -3.40 -28.19 -9.65
CA LEU A 354 -2.25 -28.76 -8.95
C LEU A 354 -2.47 -30.21 -8.52
N SER A 355 -3.67 -30.58 -8.04
CA SER A 355 -3.95 -31.97 -7.63
C SER A 355 -4.01 -32.93 -8.81
N LYS A 356 -4.36 -32.46 -10.01
CA LYS A 356 -4.30 -33.21 -11.27
C LYS A 356 -2.93 -33.18 -11.94
N GLY A 357 -1.88 -32.70 -11.27
CA GLY A 357 -0.50 -32.78 -11.74
C GLY A 357 -0.06 -31.64 -12.66
N MET A 358 -0.84 -30.57 -12.82
CA MET A 358 -0.38 -29.40 -13.57
C MET A 358 0.82 -28.75 -12.87
N PRO A 359 1.92 -28.45 -13.59
CA PRO A 359 3.07 -27.75 -13.02
C PRO A 359 2.66 -26.41 -12.38
N ILE A 360 3.29 -26.06 -11.26
CA ILE A 360 2.92 -24.86 -10.48
C ILE A 360 3.15 -23.58 -11.28
N GLU A 361 4.12 -23.56 -12.19
CA GLU A 361 4.43 -22.47 -13.12
C GLU A 361 3.28 -22.25 -14.10
N SER A 362 2.74 -23.33 -14.67
CA SER A 362 1.58 -23.30 -15.56
C SER A 362 0.35 -22.79 -14.82
N VAL A 363 0.08 -23.31 -13.62
CA VAL A 363 -1.02 -22.82 -12.78
C VAL A 363 -0.84 -21.34 -12.44
N SER A 364 0.38 -20.91 -12.09
CA SER A 364 0.69 -19.51 -11.78
C SER A 364 0.44 -18.58 -12.97
N ARG A 365 0.79 -19.02 -14.19
CA ARG A 365 0.55 -18.26 -15.42
C ARG A 365 -0.94 -18.17 -15.75
N VAL A 366 -1.69 -19.27 -15.63
CA VAL A 366 -3.16 -19.25 -15.79
C VAL A 366 -3.80 -18.33 -14.74
N LEU A 367 -3.37 -18.42 -13.49
CA LEU A 367 -3.81 -17.53 -12.41
C LEU A 367 -3.22 -16.11 -12.48
N GLY A 368 -2.44 -15.75 -13.49
CA GLY A 368 -1.87 -14.40 -13.65
C GLY A 368 -1.10 -13.90 -12.42
N HIS A 369 -0.46 -14.80 -11.67
CA HIS A 369 0.33 -14.45 -10.50
C HIS A 369 1.74 -14.04 -10.91
N THR A 370 2.16 -12.83 -10.54
CA THR A 370 3.51 -12.32 -10.79
C THR A 370 4.55 -12.90 -9.82
N ASN A 371 4.11 -13.50 -8.71
CA ASN A 371 4.97 -14.13 -7.73
C ASN A 371 4.47 -15.55 -7.45
N ILE A 372 5.34 -16.55 -7.69
CA ILE A 372 5.04 -17.97 -7.50
C ILE A 372 4.62 -18.30 -6.07
N LYS A 373 5.09 -17.53 -5.07
CA LYS A 373 4.68 -17.69 -3.67
C LYS A 373 3.17 -17.53 -3.47
N THR A 374 2.51 -16.74 -4.31
CA THR A 374 1.04 -16.63 -4.27
C THR A 374 0.37 -17.92 -4.74
N THR A 375 1.00 -18.68 -5.64
CA THR A 375 0.48 -19.97 -6.13
C THR A 375 0.78 -21.11 -5.15
N GLN A 376 1.81 -20.99 -4.31
CA GLN A 376 2.09 -21.96 -3.25
C GLN A 376 0.93 -22.11 -2.25
N ILE A 377 0.03 -21.12 -2.13
CA ILE A 377 -1.14 -21.23 -1.24
C ILE A 377 -2.12 -22.34 -1.65
N TYR A 378 -2.09 -22.78 -2.92
CA TYR A 378 -2.91 -23.88 -3.43
C TYR A 378 -2.19 -25.22 -3.36
N ALA A 379 -0.87 -25.22 -3.14
CA ALA A 379 -0.05 -26.41 -3.07
C ALA A 379 -0.27 -27.11 -1.72
N LYS A 380 -1.45 -27.71 -1.54
CA LYS A 380 -1.65 -28.73 -0.51
C LYS A 380 -1.03 -30.01 -1.05
N ILE A 381 0.09 -30.45 -0.46
CA ILE A 381 0.61 -31.79 -0.72
C ILE A 381 -0.34 -32.78 -0.06
N THR A 382 -1.34 -33.25 -0.81
CA THR A 382 -2.18 -34.34 -0.34
C THR A 382 -1.43 -35.66 -0.53
N THR A 383 -1.65 -36.63 0.37
CA THR A 383 -1.08 -37.98 0.24
C THR A 383 -1.42 -38.60 -1.12
N GLN A 384 -2.62 -38.33 -1.63
CA GLN A 384 -3.06 -38.77 -2.95
C GLN A 384 -2.24 -38.16 -4.09
N LYS A 385 -1.95 -36.85 -4.04
CA LYS A 385 -1.10 -36.21 -5.04
C LYS A 385 0.32 -36.78 -5.00
N LEU A 386 0.90 -36.88 -3.79
CA LEU A 386 2.23 -37.45 -3.62
C LEU A 386 2.30 -38.89 -4.15
N GLY A 387 1.27 -39.71 -3.86
CA GLY A 387 1.14 -41.05 -4.41
C GLY A 387 1.13 -41.07 -5.93
N ASN A 388 0.27 -40.24 -6.56
CA ASN A 388 0.20 -40.14 -8.03
C ASN A 388 1.53 -39.69 -8.66
N ASP A 389 2.17 -38.68 -8.07
CA ASP A 389 3.45 -38.15 -8.55
C ASP A 389 4.55 -39.23 -8.44
N LEU A 390 4.61 -39.96 -7.32
CA LEU A 390 5.54 -41.09 -7.12
C LEU A 390 5.23 -42.26 -8.06
N THR A 391 3.97 -42.57 -8.32
CA THR A 391 3.59 -43.61 -9.28
C THR A 391 3.99 -43.22 -10.70
N ALA A 392 3.74 -41.98 -11.13
CA ALA A 392 4.15 -41.49 -12.44
C ALA A 392 5.67 -41.54 -12.62
N PHE A 393 6.41 -41.10 -11.60
CA PHE A 393 7.87 -41.19 -11.57
C PHE A 393 8.36 -42.66 -11.57
N GLY A 394 7.77 -43.51 -10.74
CA GLY A 394 8.06 -44.94 -10.68
C GLY A 394 7.82 -45.64 -12.01
N ASN A 395 6.75 -45.30 -12.72
CA ASN A 395 6.47 -45.83 -14.06
C ASN A 395 7.56 -45.45 -15.08
N GLN A 396 8.10 -44.23 -15.00
CA GLN A 396 9.23 -43.80 -15.84
C GLN A 396 10.53 -44.54 -15.49
N LEU A 397 10.81 -44.71 -14.19
CA LEU A 397 11.96 -45.48 -13.73
C LEU A 397 11.84 -46.95 -14.15
N ASN A 398 10.69 -47.58 -13.98
CA ASN A 398 10.47 -48.98 -14.36
C ASN A 398 10.61 -49.21 -15.87
N ARG A 399 10.25 -48.24 -16.72
CA ARG A 399 10.55 -48.31 -18.16
C ARG A 399 12.05 -48.33 -18.46
N THR A 400 12.83 -47.62 -17.65
CA THR A 400 14.28 -47.45 -17.88
C THR A 400 15.09 -48.58 -17.24
N PHE A 401 14.69 -49.03 -16.05
CA PHE A 401 15.46 -49.93 -15.19
C PHE A 401 14.74 -51.25 -14.90
N GLY A 402 13.50 -51.45 -15.35
CA GLY A 402 12.69 -52.63 -14.99
C GLY A 402 13.26 -53.98 -15.46
N ASN A 403 14.15 -53.96 -16.45
CA ASN A 403 14.84 -55.15 -16.95
C ASN A 403 16.23 -55.34 -16.34
N ILE A 404 16.68 -54.43 -15.47
CA ILE A 404 17.99 -54.50 -14.81
C ILE A 404 17.78 -55.15 -13.44
N LYS A 405 18.47 -56.26 -13.19
CA LYS A 405 18.53 -56.87 -11.87
C LYS A 405 19.61 -56.18 -11.04
N VAL A 406 19.31 -55.94 -9.78
CA VAL A 406 20.30 -55.47 -8.80
C VAL A 406 21.32 -56.59 -8.61
N ALA A 407 22.62 -56.28 -8.69
CA ALA A 407 23.65 -57.30 -8.49
C ALA A 407 23.50 -57.97 -7.11
N GLY A 408 23.35 -59.30 -7.10
CA GLY A 408 23.14 -60.07 -5.87
C GLY A 408 21.67 -60.25 -5.45
N VAL A 409 20.70 -59.81 -6.28
CA VAL A 409 19.25 -60.06 -6.16
C VAL A 409 18.74 -60.71 -7.44
#